data_AF-A0A7V1HTG8-F1
#
_entry.id   AF-A0A7V1HTG8-F1
#
_cell.length_a   1.000
_cell.length_b   1.000
_cell.length_c   1.000
_cell.angle_alpha   90.00
_cell.angle_beta   90.00
_cell.angle_gamma   90.00
#
_symmetry.space_group_name_H-M   'P 1'
#
loop_
_entity.id
_entity.type
_entity.pdbx_description
1 polymer ?
#
loop_
_entity_poly.entity_id
_entity_poly.type
_entity_poly.pdbx_seq_one_letter_code
_entity_poly.pdbx_strand_id
1 'polypeptide(L)'
;MLGQLLAITRNTFLESIRQPIYIVLLLGQGILTIFLVSISAFSMSNDNKLFMDMCIGSVFGTGVVLAAFLATSVLSREIDNKTVLTVISKPIGRPVFVLGKYMGVAGAIAMAAFTMMIYFLLAYRHGVMSTARDKFDQPVLVFSFVAAFLSIGVAVWCNYFYNWVFNSTAALLLTPLITFAWFLTLIINKKWHVQPVTTDFHLELVYVLAAVMLAILVITAVALAASTRLGQVMTLVICLGVFFLGLLGNYVFGRRAVSNPTLAVVRMVEVEKDEDNDFSDDGDTWFVSCEPVLSLEPGSEIYYGPHASGLKLVTPRQTDDRKLVVLKRRKAPRGSFEMYVKYMDPKTGKMNYPEELKEKMKPAGLYLVNRGGLHLERPVRVGDYLFARPTKFNAAAFAAWTILPNLQSFWLVDAATQEIAIPPHHMLMVTLYALLCIVALLSLAVFLFQTREVG
;
A
#
# COMPACT_ATOMS: atom_id res chain seq x y z
N MET A 1 21.21 -12.97 -24.55
CA MET A 1 20.33 -12.99 -23.35
C MET A 1 19.04 -12.20 -23.55
N LEU A 2 19.07 -10.92 -23.96
CA LEU A 2 17.85 -10.11 -24.13
C LEU A 2 16.83 -10.71 -25.11
N GLY A 3 17.30 -11.22 -26.26
CA GLY A 3 16.43 -11.88 -27.25
C GLY A 3 15.75 -13.16 -26.74
N GLN A 4 16.45 -13.95 -25.92
CA GLN A 4 15.88 -15.15 -25.28
C GLN A 4 14.80 -14.76 -24.25
N LEU A 5 15.09 -13.75 -23.41
CA LEU A 5 14.14 -13.22 -22.44
C LEU A 5 12.86 -12.74 -23.13
N LEU A 6 12.99 -11.95 -24.20
CA LEU A 6 11.84 -11.42 -24.94
C LEU A 6 11.03 -12.51 -25.63
N ALA A 7 11.68 -13.54 -26.18
CA ALA A 7 11.01 -14.69 -26.77
C ALA A 7 10.18 -15.48 -25.73
N ILE A 8 10.77 -15.77 -24.56
CA ILE A 8 10.07 -16.45 -23.45
C ILE A 8 8.91 -15.59 -22.95
N THR A 9 9.14 -14.28 -22.77
CA THR A 9 8.14 -13.31 -22.32
C THR A 9 6.94 -13.27 -23.27
N ARG A 10 7.19 -13.12 -24.58
CA ARG A 10 6.14 -13.02 -25.59
C ARG A 10 5.32 -14.31 -25.68
N ASN A 11 5.97 -15.46 -25.68
CA ASN A 11 5.27 -16.74 -25.72
C ASN A 11 4.41 -16.93 -24.47
N THR A 12 4.97 -16.64 -23.29
CA THR A 12 4.26 -16.74 -22.01
C THR A 12 3.07 -15.80 -21.92
N PHE A 13 3.21 -14.56 -22.42
CA PHE A 13 2.12 -13.59 -22.49
C PHE A 13 0.96 -14.10 -23.35
N LEU A 14 1.26 -14.58 -24.56
CA LEU A 14 0.26 -15.14 -25.47
C LEU A 14 -0.39 -16.41 -24.91
N GLU A 15 0.40 -17.28 -24.28
CA GLU A 15 -0.11 -18.47 -23.60
C GLU A 15 -1.07 -18.10 -22.47
N SER A 16 -0.73 -17.10 -21.66
CA SER A 16 -1.55 -16.64 -20.52
C SER A 16 -2.91 -16.11 -20.98
N ILE A 17 -2.93 -15.26 -22.00
CA ILE A 17 -4.17 -14.61 -22.50
C ILE A 17 -5.06 -15.60 -23.27
N ARG A 18 -4.50 -16.70 -23.78
CA ARG A 18 -5.28 -17.76 -24.44
C ARG A 18 -6.05 -18.64 -23.46
N GLN A 19 -5.73 -18.60 -22.16
CA GLN A 19 -6.39 -19.46 -21.19
C GLN A 19 -7.86 -19.05 -21.00
N PRO A 20 -8.81 -19.99 -20.96
CA PRO A 20 -10.22 -19.67 -20.79
C PRO A 20 -10.52 -18.87 -19.52
N ILE A 21 -9.80 -19.15 -18.42
CA ILE A 21 -9.98 -18.44 -17.14
C ILE A 21 -9.73 -16.93 -17.27
N TYR A 22 -8.86 -16.51 -18.19
CA TYR A 22 -8.49 -15.12 -18.40
C TYR A 22 -9.70 -14.28 -18.85
N ILE A 23 -10.38 -14.71 -19.92
CA ILE A 23 -11.54 -13.99 -20.44
C ILE A 23 -12.76 -14.13 -19.52
N VAL A 24 -12.93 -15.29 -18.87
CA VAL A 24 -14.01 -15.52 -17.90
C VAL A 24 -13.92 -14.55 -16.74
N LEU A 25 -12.73 -14.37 -16.15
CA LEU A 25 -12.55 -13.42 -15.04
C LEU A 25 -12.67 -11.96 -15.50
N LEU A 26 -12.27 -11.63 -16.73
CA LEU A 26 -12.45 -10.27 -17.27
C LEU A 26 -13.92 -9.90 -17.45
N LEU A 27 -14.71 -10.75 -18.11
CA LEU A 27 -16.13 -10.51 -18.30
C LEU A 27 -16.87 -10.59 -16.96
N GLY A 28 -16.50 -11.55 -16.11
CA GLY A 28 -17.03 -11.69 -14.76
C GLY A 28 -16.81 -10.45 -13.91
N GLN A 29 -15.63 -9.82 -13.97
CA GLN A 29 -15.35 -8.57 -13.26
C GLN A 29 -16.20 -7.40 -13.78
N GLY A 30 -16.41 -7.31 -15.10
CA GLY A 30 -17.29 -6.28 -15.67
C GLY A 30 -18.72 -6.41 -15.15
N ILE A 31 -19.26 -7.64 -15.16
CA ILE A 31 -20.60 -7.95 -14.61
C ILE A 31 -20.65 -7.67 -13.10
N LEU A 32 -19.63 -8.12 -12.36
CA LEU A 32 -19.54 -7.91 -10.92
C LEU A 32 -19.56 -6.42 -10.58
N THR A 33 -18.84 -5.58 -11.34
CA THR A 33 -18.80 -4.13 -11.12
C THR A 33 -20.21 -3.50 -11.27
N ILE A 34 -21.02 -3.95 -12.23
CA ILE A 34 -22.42 -3.51 -12.38
C ILE A 34 -23.24 -3.87 -11.13
N PHE A 35 -23.07 -5.08 -10.60
CA PHE A 35 -23.72 -5.48 -9.35
C PHE A 35 -23.22 -4.66 -8.16
N LEU A 36 -21.92 -4.35 -8.08
CA LEU A 36 -21.35 -3.57 -6.97
C LEU A 36 -21.90 -2.15 -6.90
N VAL A 37 -22.11 -1.47 -8.04
CA VAL A 37 -22.80 -0.16 -8.08
C VAL A 37 -24.20 -0.26 -7.45
N SER A 38 -24.90 -1.36 -7.70
CA SER A 38 -26.24 -1.58 -7.17
C SER A 38 -26.22 -1.94 -5.68
N ILE A 39 -25.24 -2.70 -5.22
CA ILE A 39 -25.09 -3.10 -3.81
C ILE A 39 -24.67 -1.90 -2.95
N SER A 40 -23.78 -1.04 -3.45
CA SER A 40 -23.28 0.12 -2.70
C SER A 40 -24.37 1.17 -2.43
N ALA A 41 -25.45 1.17 -3.20
CA ALA A 41 -26.62 2.02 -2.97
C ALA A 41 -27.39 1.69 -1.68
N PHE A 42 -27.21 0.49 -1.11
CA PHE A 42 -27.84 0.10 0.15
C PHE A 42 -27.05 0.55 1.39
N SER A 43 -26.00 1.35 1.21
CA SER A 43 -25.27 1.98 2.31
C SER A 43 -26.11 3.10 2.95
N MET A 44 -25.94 3.33 4.25
CA MET A 44 -26.75 4.29 5.00
C MET A 44 -26.19 5.72 5.03
N SER A 45 -24.91 5.93 4.69
CA SER A 45 -24.28 7.27 4.80
C SER A 45 -23.02 7.49 3.95
N ASN A 46 -22.28 6.44 3.59
CA ASN A 46 -20.97 6.53 2.93
C ASN A 46 -20.89 5.73 1.62
N ASP A 47 -21.87 5.94 0.75
CA ASP A 47 -22.12 5.09 -0.43
C ASP A 47 -20.94 5.11 -1.41
N ASN A 48 -20.38 6.30 -1.68
CA ASN A 48 -19.23 6.45 -2.59
C ASN A 48 -17.96 5.80 -2.05
N LYS A 49 -17.73 5.88 -0.72
CA LYS A 49 -16.59 5.21 -0.09
C LYS A 49 -16.75 3.71 -0.16
N LEU A 50 -17.92 3.19 0.23
CA LEU A 50 -18.21 1.75 0.18
C LEU A 50 -18.08 1.22 -1.25
N PHE A 51 -18.61 1.95 -2.23
CA PHE A 51 -18.46 1.61 -3.65
C PHE A 51 -17.00 1.50 -4.06
N MET A 52 -16.19 2.51 -3.74
CA MET A 52 -14.77 2.53 -4.10
C MET A 52 -14.00 1.38 -3.44
N ASP A 53 -14.23 1.13 -2.15
CA ASP A 53 -13.63 0.02 -1.40
C ASP A 53 -14.01 -1.34 -2.01
N MET A 54 -15.30 -1.56 -2.32
CA MET A 54 -15.79 -2.81 -2.89
C MET A 54 -15.27 -3.05 -4.31
N CYS A 55 -15.27 -2.02 -5.17
CA CYS A 55 -14.80 -2.17 -6.54
C CYS A 55 -13.28 -2.39 -6.60
N ILE A 56 -12.49 -1.60 -5.88
CA ILE A 56 -11.03 -1.76 -5.85
C ILE A 56 -10.66 -3.09 -5.18
N GLY A 57 -11.38 -3.46 -4.12
CA GLY A 57 -11.24 -4.76 -3.46
C GLY A 57 -11.54 -5.93 -4.39
N SER A 58 -12.59 -5.83 -5.21
CA SER A 58 -12.92 -6.88 -6.19
C SER A 58 -11.91 -6.96 -7.34
N VAL A 59 -11.42 -5.83 -7.86
CA VAL A 59 -10.33 -5.81 -8.87
C VAL A 59 -9.09 -6.49 -8.30
N PHE A 60 -8.70 -6.17 -7.08
CA PHE A 60 -7.54 -6.77 -6.44
C PHE A 60 -7.76 -8.28 -6.18
N GLY A 61 -8.92 -8.66 -5.63
CA GLY A 61 -9.28 -10.06 -5.39
C GLY A 61 -9.32 -10.91 -6.66
N THR A 62 -9.97 -10.43 -7.72
CA THR A 62 -9.98 -11.10 -9.03
C THR A 62 -8.57 -11.17 -9.63
N GLY A 63 -7.75 -10.13 -9.46
CA GLY A 63 -6.35 -10.12 -9.83
C GLY A 63 -5.51 -11.20 -9.12
N VAL A 64 -5.75 -11.42 -7.82
CA VAL A 64 -5.08 -12.48 -7.02
C VAL A 64 -5.45 -13.87 -7.55
N VAL A 65 -6.74 -14.10 -7.82
CA VAL A 65 -7.22 -15.38 -8.39
C VAL A 65 -6.59 -15.59 -9.76
N LEU A 66 -6.65 -14.59 -10.64
CA LEU A 66 -6.06 -14.67 -11.98
C LEU A 66 -4.54 -14.93 -11.91
N ALA A 67 -3.82 -14.26 -11.02
CA ALA A 67 -2.39 -14.45 -10.82
C ALA A 67 -2.03 -15.89 -10.44
N ALA A 68 -2.77 -16.50 -9.51
CA ALA A 68 -2.56 -17.89 -9.12
C ALA A 68 -2.77 -18.85 -10.30
N PHE A 69 -3.86 -18.70 -11.05
CA PHE A 69 -4.17 -19.57 -12.18
C PHE A 69 -3.17 -19.42 -13.34
N LEU A 70 -2.79 -18.20 -13.70
CA LEU A 70 -1.82 -17.95 -14.78
C LEU A 70 -0.40 -18.41 -14.39
N ALA A 71 0.03 -18.18 -13.14
CA ALA A 71 1.33 -18.65 -12.68
C ALA A 71 1.44 -20.18 -12.72
N THR A 72 0.43 -20.89 -12.22
CA THR A 72 0.43 -22.36 -12.21
C THR A 72 0.44 -22.96 -13.61
N SER A 73 -0.41 -22.44 -14.49
CA SER A 73 -0.53 -22.97 -15.85
C SER A 73 0.74 -22.75 -16.69
N VAL A 74 1.41 -21.62 -16.49
CA VAL A 74 2.63 -21.26 -17.22
C VAL A 74 3.89 -21.96 -16.67
N LEU A 75 3.91 -22.31 -15.38
CA LEU A 75 5.09 -22.87 -14.73
C LEU A 75 4.85 -24.28 -14.18
N SER A 76 3.97 -24.47 -13.20
CA SER A 76 3.74 -25.81 -12.61
C SER A 76 3.30 -26.82 -13.66
N ARG A 77 2.35 -26.47 -14.52
CA ARG A 77 1.81 -27.40 -15.52
C ARG A 77 2.85 -27.78 -16.57
N GLU A 78 3.76 -26.87 -16.92
CA GLU A 78 4.89 -27.21 -17.80
C GLU A 78 5.89 -28.16 -17.11
N ILE A 79 6.11 -27.98 -15.81
CA ILE A 79 7.00 -28.86 -15.03
C ILE A 79 6.39 -30.26 -14.95
N ASP A 80 5.10 -30.34 -14.60
CA ASP A 80 4.38 -31.61 -14.43
C ASP A 80 4.26 -32.37 -15.77
N ASN A 81 4.07 -31.65 -16.89
CA ASN A 81 4.04 -32.23 -18.24
C ASN A 81 5.45 -32.48 -18.83
N LYS A 82 6.52 -32.21 -18.07
CA LYS A 82 7.92 -32.34 -18.52
C LYS A 82 8.27 -31.51 -19.76
N THR A 83 7.46 -30.52 -20.13
CA THR A 83 7.72 -29.65 -21.28
C THR A 83 8.83 -28.63 -20.97
N VAL A 84 9.03 -28.27 -19.70
CA VAL A 84 10.15 -27.40 -19.26
C VAL A 84 11.51 -27.94 -19.69
N LEU A 85 11.71 -29.26 -19.69
CA LEU A 85 12.98 -29.90 -20.08
C LEU A 85 13.38 -29.56 -21.52
N THR A 86 12.41 -29.33 -22.40
CA THR A 86 12.66 -28.95 -23.81
C THR A 86 13.18 -27.53 -23.95
N VAL A 87 12.90 -26.65 -22.98
CA VAL A 87 13.36 -25.27 -22.96
C VAL A 87 14.74 -25.20 -22.30
N ILE A 88 14.95 -25.97 -21.22
CA ILE A 88 16.22 -26.02 -20.48
C ILE A 88 17.31 -26.78 -21.26
N SER A 89 16.96 -27.65 -22.20
CA SER A 89 17.94 -28.30 -23.08
C SER A 89 18.66 -27.32 -24.02
N LYS A 90 18.10 -26.13 -24.22
CA LYS A 90 18.79 -25.00 -24.86
C LYS A 90 19.61 -24.24 -23.81
N PRO A 91 20.74 -23.59 -24.17
CA PRO A 91 21.59 -22.86 -23.23
C PRO A 91 20.90 -21.58 -22.72
N ILE A 92 19.92 -21.74 -21.83
CA ILE A 92 19.12 -20.69 -21.21
C ILE A 92 19.35 -20.80 -19.70
N GLY A 93 19.84 -19.71 -19.10
CA GLY A 93 20.01 -19.65 -17.65
C GLY A 93 18.67 -19.76 -16.92
N ARG A 94 18.62 -20.52 -15.82
CA ARG A 94 17.44 -20.64 -14.96
C ARG A 94 16.87 -19.28 -14.50
N PRO A 95 17.69 -18.26 -14.14
CA PRO A 95 17.17 -16.92 -13.83
C PRO A 95 16.44 -16.26 -15.01
N VAL A 96 16.99 -16.38 -16.22
CA VAL A 96 16.39 -15.81 -17.44
C VAL A 96 15.05 -16.48 -17.75
N PHE A 97 14.95 -17.79 -17.53
CA PHE A 97 13.70 -18.54 -17.68
C PHE A 97 12.61 -18.03 -16.72
N VAL A 98 12.90 -17.98 -15.42
CA VAL A 98 11.92 -17.53 -14.40
C VAL A 98 11.54 -16.06 -14.60
N LEU A 99 12.51 -15.18 -14.89
CA LEU A 99 12.25 -13.77 -15.18
C LEU A 99 11.40 -13.59 -16.44
N GLY A 100 11.66 -14.35 -17.50
CA GLY A 100 10.86 -14.31 -18.72
C GLY A 100 9.42 -14.77 -18.49
N LYS A 101 9.23 -15.84 -17.70
CA LYS A 101 7.89 -16.32 -17.30
C LYS A 101 7.16 -15.25 -16.47
N TYR A 102 7.84 -14.64 -15.50
CA TYR A 102 7.29 -13.55 -14.71
C TYR A 102 6.83 -12.38 -15.59
N MET A 103 7.71 -11.85 -16.45
CA MET A 103 7.40 -10.68 -17.28
C MET A 103 6.22 -10.95 -18.22
N GLY A 104 6.10 -12.17 -18.75
CA GLY A 104 4.97 -12.56 -19.61
C GLY A 104 3.65 -12.64 -18.85
N VAL A 105 3.65 -13.30 -17.68
CA VAL A 105 2.47 -13.40 -16.81
C VAL A 105 2.09 -12.03 -16.25
N ALA A 106 3.05 -11.25 -15.78
CA ALA A 106 2.88 -9.88 -15.30
C ALA A 106 2.29 -8.97 -16.38
N GLY A 107 2.76 -9.07 -17.64
CA GLY A 107 2.16 -8.34 -18.76
C GLY A 107 0.71 -8.72 -19.01
N ALA A 108 0.38 -10.01 -18.97
CA ALA A 108 -0.99 -10.48 -19.15
C ALA A 108 -1.90 -10.00 -18.00
N ILE A 109 -1.41 -10.05 -16.76
CA ILE A 109 -2.14 -9.58 -15.58
C ILE A 109 -2.28 -8.06 -15.58
N ALA A 110 -1.25 -7.32 -16.00
CA ALA A 110 -1.33 -5.87 -16.12
C ALA A 110 -2.37 -5.46 -17.16
N MET A 111 -2.45 -6.14 -18.30
CA MET A 111 -3.50 -5.90 -19.30
C MET A 111 -4.90 -6.22 -18.74
N ALA A 112 -5.03 -7.30 -17.96
CA ALA A 112 -6.29 -7.67 -17.34
C ALA A 112 -6.71 -6.64 -16.29
N ALA A 113 -5.84 -6.34 -15.34
CA ALA A 113 -6.05 -5.36 -14.27
C ALA A 113 -6.37 -3.98 -14.87
N PHE A 114 -5.67 -3.56 -15.92
CA PHE A 114 -5.98 -2.32 -16.63
C PHE A 114 -7.41 -2.31 -17.16
N THR A 115 -7.83 -3.39 -17.86
CA THR A 115 -9.21 -3.53 -18.35
C THR A 115 -10.23 -3.48 -17.21
N MET A 116 -9.95 -4.16 -16.10
CA MET A 116 -10.79 -4.17 -14.89
C MET A 116 -10.87 -2.78 -14.23
N MET A 117 -9.77 -2.02 -14.23
CA MET A 117 -9.72 -0.64 -13.74
C MET A 117 -10.52 0.31 -14.64
N ILE A 118 -10.54 0.09 -15.96
CA ILE A 118 -11.42 0.85 -16.85
C ILE A 118 -12.90 0.57 -16.54
N TYR A 119 -13.29 -0.68 -16.24
CA TYR A 119 -14.65 -0.96 -15.77
C TYR A 119 -14.98 -0.21 -14.48
N PHE A 120 -14.04 -0.15 -13.54
CA PHE A 120 -14.20 0.66 -12.34
C PHE A 120 -14.36 2.14 -12.67
N LEU A 121 -13.55 2.72 -13.56
CA LEU A 121 -13.66 4.15 -13.91
C LEU A 121 -14.99 4.48 -14.59
N LEU A 122 -15.48 3.58 -15.45
CA LEU A 122 -16.82 3.70 -16.06
C LEU A 122 -17.92 3.65 -14.98
N ALA A 123 -17.79 2.73 -14.02
CA ALA A 123 -18.74 2.61 -12.91
C ALA A 123 -18.66 3.80 -11.94
N TYR A 124 -17.47 4.32 -11.67
CA TYR A 124 -17.25 5.53 -10.88
C TYR A 124 -17.90 6.74 -11.53
N ARG A 125 -17.78 6.88 -12.85
CA ARG A 125 -18.49 7.90 -13.63
C ARG A 125 -20.00 7.76 -13.55
N HIS A 126 -20.53 6.53 -13.63
CA HIS A 126 -21.96 6.30 -13.51
C HIS A 126 -22.50 6.80 -12.16
N GLY A 127 -21.70 6.64 -11.10
CA GLY A 127 -22.02 7.03 -9.74
C GLY A 127 -22.97 6.04 -9.06
N VAL A 128 -22.98 6.05 -7.72
CA VAL A 128 -23.91 5.23 -6.93
C VAL A 128 -25.30 5.87 -6.96
N MET A 129 -26.33 5.05 -7.15
CA MET A 129 -27.73 5.50 -7.18
C MET A 129 -28.30 5.45 -5.77
N SER A 130 -28.14 6.52 -4.99
CA SER A 130 -28.65 6.58 -3.61
C SER A 130 -30.14 6.90 -3.54
N THR A 131 -30.71 7.55 -4.58
CA THR A 131 -32.13 7.91 -4.62
C THR A 131 -32.82 7.33 -5.86
N ALA A 132 -34.05 6.83 -5.72
CA ALA A 132 -34.85 6.30 -6.84
C ALA A 132 -35.16 7.31 -7.97
N ARG A 133 -34.83 8.60 -7.77
CA ARG A 133 -34.94 9.67 -8.78
C ARG A 133 -33.67 9.83 -9.63
N ASP A 134 -32.58 9.17 -9.25
CA ASP A 134 -31.33 9.23 -9.98
C ASP A 134 -31.48 8.54 -11.32
N LYS A 135 -31.27 9.30 -12.40
CA LYS A 135 -31.35 8.76 -13.77
C LYS A 135 -30.10 7.96 -14.08
N PHE A 136 -30.23 6.89 -14.87
CA PHE A 136 -29.07 6.15 -15.37
C PHE A 136 -28.18 7.04 -16.25
N ASP A 137 -26.86 6.84 -16.16
CA ASP A 137 -25.92 7.45 -17.12
C ASP A 137 -25.91 6.60 -18.40
N GLN A 138 -26.82 6.96 -19.32
CA GLN A 138 -27.03 6.23 -20.57
C GLN A 138 -25.76 6.12 -21.44
N PRO A 139 -24.95 7.19 -21.67
CA PRO A 139 -23.69 7.09 -22.37
C PRO A 139 -22.75 5.99 -21.85
N VAL A 140 -22.60 5.87 -20.52
CA VAL A 140 -21.72 4.86 -19.90
C VAL A 140 -22.20 3.45 -20.23
N LEU A 141 -23.50 3.19 -20.07
CA LEU A 141 -24.08 1.89 -20.37
C LEU A 141 -23.96 1.58 -21.87
N VAL A 142 -24.35 2.50 -22.75
CA VAL A 142 -24.32 2.29 -24.20
C VAL A 142 -22.90 2.01 -24.69
N PHE A 143 -21.92 2.86 -24.35
CA PHE A 143 -20.56 2.67 -24.84
C PHE A 143 -19.88 1.43 -24.27
N SER A 144 -20.10 1.10 -23.00
CA SER A 144 -19.51 -0.09 -22.38
C SER A 144 -20.11 -1.39 -22.95
N PHE A 145 -21.43 -1.48 -23.09
CA PHE A 145 -22.08 -2.64 -23.69
C PHE A 145 -21.71 -2.79 -25.16
N VAL A 146 -21.73 -1.71 -25.95
CA VAL A 146 -21.33 -1.75 -27.36
C VAL A 146 -19.89 -2.23 -27.49
N ALA A 147 -18.95 -1.72 -26.68
CA ALA A 147 -17.56 -2.17 -26.70
C ALA A 147 -17.41 -3.66 -26.36
N ALA A 148 -18.14 -4.14 -25.33
CA ALA A 148 -18.11 -5.54 -24.92
C ALA A 148 -18.71 -6.48 -25.98
N PHE A 149 -19.91 -6.16 -26.49
CA PHE A 149 -20.58 -6.94 -27.54
C PHE A 149 -19.79 -6.93 -28.85
N LEU A 150 -19.23 -5.79 -29.24
CA LEU A 150 -18.40 -5.69 -30.44
C LEU A 150 -17.14 -6.55 -30.30
N SER A 151 -16.46 -6.51 -29.15
CA SER A 151 -15.29 -7.33 -28.89
C SER A 151 -15.60 -8.82 -29.01
N ILE A 152 -16.67 -9.28 -28.35
CA ILE A 152 -17.09 -10.68 -28.39
C ILE A 152 -17.55 -11.07 -29.81
N GLY A 153 -18.36 -10.25 -30.46
CA GLY A 153 -18.88 -10.51 -31.80
C GLY A 153 -17.77 -10.63 -32.84
N VAL A 154 -16.80 -9.71 -32.82
CA VAL A 154 -15.63 -9.78 -33.70
C VAL A 154 -14.76 -10.99 -33.34
N ALA A 155 -14.58 -11.32 -32.07
CA ALA A 155 -13.82 -12.51 -31.67
C ALA A 155 -14.49 -13.81 -32.14
N VAL A 156 -15.82 -13.92 -32.06
CA VAL A 156 -16.59 -15.06 -32.60
C VAL A 156 -16.43 -15.12 -34.11
N TRP A 157 -16.57 -13.99 -34.81
CA TRP A 157 -16.36 -13.91 -36.25
C TRP A 157 -14.95 -14.36 -36.66
N CYS A 158 -13.91 -13.81 -36.01
CA CYS A 158 -12.53 -14.18 -36.26
C CYS A 158 -12.23 -15.65 -35.94
N ASN A 159 -12.87 -16.20 -34.90
CA ASN A 159 -12.76 -17.61 -34.58
C ASN A 159 -13.38 -18.50 -35.67
N TYR A 160 -14.58 -18.16 -36.16
CA TYR A 160 -15.28 -18.95 -37.17
C TYR A 160 -14.64 -18.87 -38.56
N PHE A 161 -14.29 -17.67 -39.04
CA PHE A 161 -13.78 -17.47 -40.40
C PHE A 161 -12.27 -17.66 -40.53
N TYR A 162 -11.48 -17.32 -39.50
CA TYR A 162 -10.02 -17.29 -39.58
C TYR A 162 -9.34 -18.29 -38.62
N ASN A 163 -10.11 -19.09 -37.86
CA ASN A 163 -9.60 -20.04 -36.87
C ASN A 163 -8.69 -19.40 -35.80
N TRP A 164 -8.91 -18.11 -35.50
CA TRP A 164 -8.17 -17.43 -34.43
C TRP A 164 -8.65 -17.90 -33.06
N VAL A 165 -7.77 -17.85 -32.05
CA VAL A 165 -8.12 -18.30 -30.69
C VAL A 165 -9.05 -17.27 -30.03
N PHE A 166 -10.32 -17.67 -29.84
CA PHE A 166 -11.38 -16.81 -29.29
C PHE A 166 -10.97 -16.05 -28.03
N ASN A 167 -10.46 -16.73 -27.01
CA ASN A 167 -10.11 -16.12 -25.71
C ASN A 167 -9.15 -14.95 -25.87
N SER A 168 -8.08 -15.15 -26.63
CA SER A 168 -7.07 -14.12 -26.82
C SER A 168 -7.53 -12.99 -27.72
N THR A 169 -8.29 -13.30 -28.77
CA THR A 169 -8.84 -12.28 -29.67
C THR A 169 -9.85 -11.40 -28.93
N ALA A 170 -10.75 -12.00 -28.14
CA ALA A 170 -11.71 -11.28 -27.31
C ALA A 170 -11.01 -10.37 -26.30
N ALA A 171 -10.03 -10.89 -25.55
CA ALA A 171 -9.29 -10.09 -24.56
C ALA A 171 -8.52 -8.91 -25.19
N LEU A 172 -7.81 -9.16 -26.30
CA LEU A 172 -7.03 -8.15 -27.00
C LEU A 172 -7.89 -7.07 -27.68
N LEU A 173 -9.10 -7.40 -28.11
CA LEU A 173 -10.06 -6.43 -28.65
C LEU A 173 -10.80 -5.67 -27.54
N LEU A 174 -11.14 -6.35 -26.44
CA LEU A 174 -11.91 -5.78 -25.33
C LEU A 174 -11.16 -4.62 -24.68
N THR A 175 -9.87 -4.78 -24.44
CA THR A 175 -9.01 -3.78 -23.76
C THR A 175 -9.03 -2.40 -24.46
N PRO A 176 -8.68 -2.27 -25.76
CA PRO A 176 -8.74 -0.97 -26.44
C PRO A 176 -10.17 -0.47 -26.64
N LEU A 177 -11.13 -1.34 -26.93
CA LEU A 177 -12.52 -0.92 -27.14
C LEU A 177 -13.16 -0.33 -25.87
N ILE A 178 -12.92 -0.95 -24.70
CA ILE A 178 -13.44 -0.41 -23.44
C ILE A 178 -12.71 0.86 -23.01
N THR A 179 -11.41 0.96 -23.30
CA THR A 179 -10.63 2.18 -23.05
C THR A 179 -11.16 3.33 -23.90
N PHE A 180 -11.47 3.05 -25.17
CA PHE A 180 -12.09 4.02 -26.06
C PHE A 180 -13.50 4.40 -25.59
N ALA A 181 -14.29 3.44 -25.11
CA ALA A 181 -15.59 3.71 -24.50
C ALA A 181 -15.46 4.66 -23.29
N TRP A 182 -14.51 4.41 -22.39
CA TRP A 182 -14.23 5.31 -21.27
C TRP A 182 -13.82 6.71 -21.74
N PHE A 183 -12.94 6.82 -22.74
CA PHE A 183 -12.56 8.11 -23.29
C PHE A 183 -13.74 8.87 -23.92
N LEU A 184 -14.62 8.18 -24.65
CA LEU A 184 -15.85 8.76 -25.19
C LEU A 184 -16.76 9.28 -24.09
N THR A 185 -16.84 8.57 -22.95
CA THR A 185 -17.61 9.06 -21.82
C THR A 185 -17.04 10.40 -21.33
N LEU A 186 -15.72 10.58 -21.20
CA LEU A 186 -15.15 11.87 -20.77
C LEU A 186 -15.58 13.06 -21.63
N ILE A 187 -15.83 12.84 -22.93
CA ILE A 187 -16.26 13.88 -23.87
C ILE A 187 -17.79 14.09 -23.83
N ILE A 188 -18.57 13.06 -23.52
CA ILE A 188 -20.03 13.08 -23.61
C ILE A 188 -20.65 12.99 -22.22
N ASN A 189 -21.29 14.07 -21.79
CA ASN A 189 -21.97 14.11 -20.50
C ASN A 189 -23.25 13.25 -20.48
N LYS A 190 -23.83 13.07 -19.29
CA LYS A 190 -25.06 12.31 -19.04
C LYS A 190 -26.27 12.74 -19.89
N LYS A 191 -26.27 13.97 -20.41
CA LYS A 191 -27.32 14.53 -21.27
C LYS A 191 -26.97 14.46 -22.76
N TRP A 192 -25.97 13.69 -23.17
CA TRP A 192 -25.48 13.60 -24.55
C TRP A 192 -24.92 14.91 -25.12
N HIS A 193 -24.43 15.81 -24.27
CA HIS A 193 -23.74 17.03 -24.69
C HIS A 193 -22.23 16.90 -24.55
N VAL A 194 -21.50 17.59 -25.41
CA VAL A 194 -20.04 17.63 -25.39
C VAL A 194 -19.56 18.44 -24.20
N GLN A 195 -18.61 17.90 -23.43
CA GLN A 195 -17.99 18.54 -22.28
C GLN A 195 -16.45 18.48 -22.36
N PRO A 196 -15.73 19.36 -21.65
CA PRO A 196 -14.27 19.28 -21.54
C PRO A 196 -13.82 18.04 -20.75
N VAL A 197 -12.77 17.38 -21.23
CA VAL A 197 -12.19 16.14 -20.66
C VAL A 197 -11.71 16.31 -19.22
N THR A 198 -11.33 17.53 -18.83
CA THR A 198 -10.81 17.85 -17.49
C THR A 198 -11.87 17.84 -16.39
N THR A 199 -13.15 17.82 -16.75
CA THR A 199 -14.25 17.96 -15.78
C THR A 199 -14.38 16.75 -14.85
N ASP A 200 -14.18 15.54 -15.40
CA ASP A 200 -14.38 14.28 -14.67
C ASP A 200 -13.05 13.57 -14.34
N PHE A 201 -11.91 14.22 -14.61
CA PHE A 201 -10.59 13.59 -14.46
C PHE A 201 -9.96 13.93 -13.11
N HIS A 202 -10.00 12.97 -12.18
CA HIS A 202 -9.38 13.10 -10.86
C HIS A 202 -8.03 12.36 -10.82
N LEU A 203 -6.94 13.10 -10.66
CA LEU A 203 -5.58 12.53 -10.58
C LEU A 203 -5.40 11.58 -9.39
N GLU A 204 -6.11 11.80 -8.29
CA GLU A 204 -6.04 10.94 -7.10
C GLU A 204 -6.47 9.52 -7.41
N LEU A 205 -7.52 9.34 -8.23
CA LEU A 205 -7.96 8.01 -8.66
C LEU A 205 -6.88 7.29 -9.46
N VAL A 206 -6.14 8.00 -10.31
CA VAL A 206 -5.03 7.41 -11.08
C VAL A 206 -3.96 6.86 -10.14
N TYR A 207 -3.64 7.57 -9.06
CA TYR A 207 -2.69 7.08 -8.06
C TYR A 207 -3.19 5.86 -7.30
N VAL A 208 -4.48 5.82 -6.93
CA VAL A 208 -5.07 4.64 -6.30
C VAL A 208 -5.01 3.43 -7.25
N LEU A 209 -5.39 3.60 -8.52
CA LEU A 209 -5.36 2.52 -9.51
C LEU A 209 -3.94 2.04 -9.80
N ALA A 210 -2.96 2.95 -9.88
CA ALA A 210 -1.55 2.62 -10.04
C ALA A 210 -1.02 1.82 -8.83
N ALA A 211 -1.38 2.18 -7.60
CA ALA A 211 -1.00 1.45 -6.41
C ALA A 211 -1.57 0.02 -6.40
N VAL A 212 -2.84 -0.14 -6.76
CA VAL A 212 -3.49 -1.46 -6.87
C VAL A 212 -2.86 -2.31 -7.97
N MET A 213 -2.48 -1.71 -9.11
CA MET A 213 -1.72 -2.40 -10.17
C MET A 213 -0.41 -2.98 -9.62
N LEU A 214 0.36 -2.17 -8.90
CA LEU A 214 1.61 -2.61 -8.27
C LEU A 214 1.38 -3.73 -7.26
N ALA A 215 0.32 -3.66 -6.45
CA ALA A 215 -0.03 -4.71 -5.50
C ALA A 215 -0.34 -6.06 -6.18
N ILE A 216 -1.08 -6.02 -7.30
CA ILE A 216 -1.38 -7.22 -8.11
C ILE A 216 -0.10 -7.80 -8.72
N LEU A 217 0.85 -6.96 -9.16
CA LEU A 217 2.15 -7.42 -9.66
C LEU A 217 3.02 -8.06 -8.58
N VAL A 218 2.99 -7.53 -7.34
CA VAL A 218 3.64 -8.18 -6.19
C VAL A 218 3.03 -9.55 -5.93
N ILE A 219 1.69 -9.67 -5.92
CA ILE A 219 1.01 -10.98 -5.79
C ILE A 219 1.36 -11.91 -6.95
N THR A 220 1.54 -11.40 -8.17
CA THR A 220 2.00 -12.18 -9.31
C THR A 220 3.37 -12.80 -9.06
N ALA A 221 4.29 -12.07 -8.43
CA ALA A 221 5.60 -12.60 -8.06
C ALA A 221 5.48 -13.69 -6.98
N VAL A 222 4.58 -13.51 -6.01
CA VAL A 222 4.25 -14.54 -5.00
C VAL A 222 3.69 -15.80 -5.68
N ALA A 223 2.73 -15.64 -6.59
CA ALA A 223 2.08 -16.73 -7.31
C ALA A 223 3.10 -17.54 -8.13
N LEU A 224 4.00 -16.85 -8.85
CA LEU A 224 5.06 -17.50 -9.61
C LEU A 224 6.04 -18.24 -8.70
N ALA A 225 6.47 -17.62 -7.59
CA ALA A 225 7.36 -18.26 -6.63
C ALA A 225 6.74 -19.53 -6.03
N ALA A 226 5.47 -19.48 -5.62
CA ALA A 226 4.75 -20.64 -5.11
C ALA A 226 4.60 -21.73 -6.18
N SER A 227 4.26 -21.36 -7.42
CA SER A 227 4.12 -22.28 -8.55
C SER A 227 5.42 -22.99 -8.96
N THR A 228 6.59 -22.54 -8.49
CA THR A 228 7.85 -23.26 -8.75
C THR A 228 7.87 -24.64 -8.12
N ARG A 229 7.07 -24.90 -7.08
CA ARG A 229 7.06 -26.18 -6.33
C ARG A 229 5.67 -26.74 -6.06
N LEU A 230 4.65 -25.89 -6.12
CA LEU A 230 3.29 -26.23 -5.71
C LEU A 230 2.35 -26.23 -6.91
N GLY A 231 1.38 -27.13 -6.88
CA GLY A 231 0.29 -27.16 -7.85
C GLY A 231 -0.75 -26.07 -7.61
N GLN A 232 -1.75 -26.02 -8.48
CA GLN A 232 -2.74 -24.93 -8.58
C GLN A 232 -3.43 -24.57 -7.26
N VAL A 233 -3.94 -25.58 -6.55
CA VAL A 233 -4.71 -25.40 -5.32
C VAL A 233 -3.84 -24.74 -4.24
N MET A 234 -2.62 -25.25 -4.07
CA MET A 234 -1.70 -24.73 -3.06
C MET A 234 -1.16 -23.35 -3.43
N THR A 235 -0.91 -23.08 -4.71
CA THR A 235 -0.57 -21.73 -5.19
C THR A 235 -1.68 -20.73 -4.87
N LEU A 236 -2.94 -21.09 -5.13
CA LEU A 236 -4.09 -20.24 -4.81
C LEU A 236 -4.22 -19.99 -3.31
N VAL A 237 -4.07 -21.03 -2.48
CA VAL A 237 -4.11 -20.90 -1.01
C VAL A 237 -3.03 -19.94 -0.52
N ILE A 238 -1.81 -20.03 -1.05
CA ILE A 238 -0.72 -19.11 -0.68
C ILE A 238 -1.02 -17.68 -1.14
N CYS A 239 -1.51 -17.50 -2.37
CA CYS A 239 -1.84 -16.17 -2.88
C CYS A 239 -2.95 -15.51 -2.06
N LEU A 240 -4.02 -16.25 -1.73
CA LEU A 240 -5.09 -15.78 -0.87
C LEU A 240 -4.61 -15.53 0.56
N GLY A 241 -3.77 -16.42 1.11
CA GLY A 241 -3.17 -16.24 2.43
C GLY A 241 -2.32 -14.97 2.51
N VAL A 242 -1.44 -14.75 1.53
CA VAL A 242 -0.62 -13.52 1.44
C VAL A 242 -1.49 -12.29 1.19
N PHE A 243 -2.57 -12.40 0.40
CA PHE A 243 -3.53 -11.32 0.20
C PHE A 243 -4.20 -10.89 1.50
N PHE A 244 -4.83 -11.81 2.24
CA PHE A 244 -5.52 -11.49 3.49
C PHE A 244 -4.54 -11.08 4.61
N LEU A 245 -3.45 -11.81 4.79
CA LEU A 245 -2.44 -11.48 5.80
C LEU A 245 -1.68 -10.20 5.45
N GLY A 246 -1.51 -9.87 4.16
CA GLY A 246 -0.88 -8.64 3.71
C GLY A 246 -1.76 -7.41 3.94
N LEU A 247 -3.08 -7.54 3.74
CA LEU A 247 -4.04 -6.46 4.05
C LEU A 247 -4.25 -6.29 5.56
N LEU A 248 -4.27 -7.38 6.32
CA LEU A 248 -4.44 -7.36 7.77
C LEU A 248 -3.12 -7.30 8.54
N GLY A 249 -1.98 -7.22 7.86
CA GLY A 249 -0.65 -7.43 8.44
C GLY A 249 -0.30 -6.45 9.54
N ASN A 250 -0.68 -5.18 9.38
CA ASN A 250 -0.47 -4.17 10.42
C ASN A 250 -1.32 -4.44 11.68
N TYR A 251 -2.56 -4.89 11.49
CA TYR A 251 -3.46 -5.22 12.60
C TYR A 251 -3.04 -6.50 13.32
N VAL A 252 -2.73 -7.56 12.56
CA VAL A 252 -2.40 -8.89 13.09
C VAL A 252 -0.97 -8.93 13.65
N PHE A 253 0.02 -8.49 12.88
CA PHE A 253 1.43 -8.58 13.26
C PHE A 253 1.98 -7.24 13.73
N GLY A 254 1.70 -6.14 13.03
CA GLY A 254 2.26 -4.82 13.34
C GLY A 254 2.00 -4.36 14.78
N ARG A 255 0.75 -4.46 15.24
CA ARG A 255 0.36 -4.12 16.63
C ARG A 255 1.07 -4.97 17.69
N ARG A 256 1.46 -6.21 17.34
CA ARG A 256 2.16 -7.14 18.25
C ARG A 256 3.68 -7.06 18.12
N ALA A 257 4.17 -6.62 16.97
CA ALA A 257 5.59 -6.47 16.66
C ALA A 257 6.21 -5.32 17.44
N VAL A 258 5.48 -4.22 17.58
CA VAL A 258 5.97 -2.97 18.17
C VAL A 258 4.97 -2.51 19.21
N SER A 259 5.41 -2.47 20.46
CA SER A 259 4.57 -2.05 21.58
C SER A 259 5.25 -0.92 22.35
N ASN A 260 4.58 0.24 22.36
CA ASN A 260 4.92 1.35 23.24
C ASN A 260 3.64 2.16 23.52
N PRO A 261 3.18 2.28 24.78
CA PRO A 261 2.02 3.09 25.09
C PRO A 261 2.33 4.56 24.87
N THR A 262 1.59 5.21 23.96
CA THR A 262 1.63 6.66 23.76
C THR A 262 1.15 7.37 25.01
N LEU A 263 1.92 8.34 25.48
CA LEU A 263 1.55 9.19 26.61
C LEU A 263 0.71 10.38 26.16
N ALA A 264 1.20 11.11 25.15
CA ALA A 264 0.52 12.25 24.56
C ALA A 264 1.07 12.57 23.17
N VAL A 265 0.37 13.45 22.45
CA VAL A 265 0.77 14.02 21.17
C VAL A 265 1.18 15.47 21.39
N VAL A 266 2.30 15.87 20.79
CA VAL A 266 2.78 17.25 20.80
C VAL A 266 1.90 18.11 19.90
N ARG A 267 1.29 19.15 20.46
CA ARG A 267 0.43 20.11 19.74
C ARG A 267 1.14 21.40 19.39
N MET A 268 2.05 21.83 20.24
CA MET A 268 2.78 23.09 20.07
C MET A 268 4.19 22.92 20.61
N VAL A 269 5.15 23.48 19.88
CA VAL A 269 6.55 23.57 20.30
C VAL A 269 6.94 25.04 20.18
N GLU A 270 7.42 25.62 21.29
CA GLU A 270 7.98 26.96 21.34
C GLU A 270 9.43 26.87 21.82
N VAL A 271 10.32 27.53 21.10
CA VAL A 271 11.72 27.65 21.50
C VAL A 271 11.83 28.76 22.55
N GLU A 272 12.32 28.43 23.74
CA GLU A 272 12.49 29.42 24.82
C GLU A 272 13.93 29.91 24.92
N LYS A 273 14.89 28.98 24.83
CA LYS A 273 16.31 29.29 24.86
C LYS A 273 17.07 28.28 24.02
N ASP A 274 17.42 28.66 22.80
CA ASP A 274 18.20 27.87 21.83
C ASP A 274 18.54 28.86 20.70
N GLU A 275 19.83 28.98 20.34
CA GLU A 275 20.30 29.97 19.36
C GLU A 275 20.25 29.43 17.92
N ASP A 276 20.38 28.12 17.71
CA ASP A 276 20.48 27.47 16.39
C ASP A 276 19.25 26.59 16.04
N ASN A 277 18.32 26.45 16.98
CA ASN A 277 17.05 25.70 16.87
C ASN A 277 17.25 24.21 16.60
N ASP A 278 18.37 23.62 17.04
CA ASP A 278 18.66 22.21 16.83
C ASP A 278 18.48 21.36 18.11
N PHE A 279 18.33 22.01 19.27
CA PHE A 279 18.24 21.42 20.60
C PHE A 279 19.41 20.48 20.92
N SER A 280 20.62 20.76 20.43
CA SER A 280 21.82 19.96 20.63
C SER A 280 22.72 20.48 21.75
N ASP A 281 22.62 21.76 22.11
CA ASP A 281 23.54 22.43 23.02
C ASP A 281 23.13 22.31 24.50
N ASP A 282 24.14 22.38 25.39
CA ASP A 282 23.89 22.33 26.83
C ASP A 282 23.14 23.58 27.31
N GLY A 283 21.95 23.37 27.88
CA GLY A 283 21.10 24.42 28.40
C GLY A 283 19.97 24.84 27.46
N ASP A 284 19.83 24.22 26.28
CA ASP A 284 18.71 24.47 25.39
C ASP A 284 17.38 24.12 26.05
N THR A 285 16.40 24.99 25.92
CA THR A 285 15.10 24.88 26.58
C THR A 285 13.96 25.10 25.60
N TRP A 286 13.15 24.09 25.41
CA TRP A 286 11.98 24.11 24.54
C TRP A 286 10.72 23.85 25.36
N PHE A 287 9.67 24.61 25.08
CA PHE A 287 8.36 24.43 25.67
C PHE A 287 7.46 23.63 24.73
N VAL A 288 6.87 22.55 25.24
CA VAL A 288 6.08 21.59 24.46
C VAL A 288 4.71 21.41 25.08
N SER A 289 3.65 21.85 24.41
CA SER A 289 2.27 21.57 24.84
C SER A 289 1.79 20.24 24.25
N CYS A 290 1.14 19.42 25.08
CA CYS A 290 0.79 18.04 24.78
C CYS A 290 -0.69 17.75 25.04
N GLU A 291 -1.25 16.80 24.30
CA GLU A 291 -2.62 16.30 24.48
C GLU A 291 -2.63 14.76 24.62
N PRO A 292 -3.14 14.19 25.73
CA PRO A 292 -3.63 14.87 26.93
C PRO A 292 -2.51 15.61 27.69
N VAL A 293 -2.89 16.58 28.54
CA VAL A 293 -1.93 17.30 29.40
C VAL A 293 -1.26 16.30 30.34
N LEU A 294 0.04 16.11 30.15
CA LEU A 294 0.82 15.15 30.91
C LEU A 294 1.27 15.74 32.23
N SER A 295 1.16 14.92 33.28
CA SER A 295 1.79 15.18 34.56
C SER A 295 2.97 14.24 34.77
N LEU A 296 4.21 14.72 34.63
CA LEU A 296 5.43 13.91 34.77
C LEU A 296 6.34 14.48 35.86
N GLU A 297 6.94 13.62 36.68
CA GLU A 297 7.87 14.06 37.73
C GLU A 297 9.14 14.67 37.10
N PRO A 298 9.67 15.76 37.66
CA PRO A 298 10.95 16.29 37.22
C PRO A 298 12.06 15.26 37.41
N GLY A 299 12.72 14.87 36.32
CA GLY A 299 13.58 13.69 36.32
C GLY A 299 13.22 12.63 35.28
N SER A 300 11.97 12.64 34.79
CA SER A 300 11.46 11.54 33.96
C SER A 300 12.06 11.55 32.55
N GLU A 301 12.58 10.40 32.12
CA GLU A 301 12.99 10.18 30.73
C GLU A 301 11.78 10.23 29.79
N ILE A 302 11.91 10.99 28.71
CA ILE A 302 10.92 11.06 27.64
C ILE A 302 11.59 10.68 26.33
N TYR A 303 10.92 9.79 25.60
CA TYR A 303 11.22 9.48 24.22
C TYR A 303 10.13 10.08 23.34
N TYR A 304 10.49 10.47 22.13
CA TYR A 304 9.51 10.96 21.16
C TYR A 304 9.76 10.36 19.79
N GLY A 305 8.71 10.31 18.98
CA GLY A 305 8.81 9.80 17.61
C GLY A 305 7.59 10.18 16.77
N PRO A 306 7.69 10.03 15.45
CA PRO A 306 6.64 10.45 14.53
C PRO A 306 5.46 9.48 14.48
N HIS A 307 5.60 8.28 15.06
CA HIS A 307 4.63 7.20 14.97
C HIS A 307 4.08 6.82 16.33
N ALA A 308 2.74 6.71 16.44
CA ALA A 308 2.04 6.31 17.65
C ALA A 308 2.47 4.93 18.19
N SER A 309 2.98 4.03 17.36
CA SER A 309 3.47 2.73 17.80
C SER A 309 4.82 2.77 18.54
N GLY A 310 5.51 3.92 18.53
CA GLY A 310 6.89 4.03 18.98
C GLY A 310 7.91 3.53 17.96
N LEU A 311 7.55 3.46 16.67
CA LEU A 311 8.51 3.20 15.59
C LEU A 311 9.36 4.47 15.35
N LYS A 312 10.67 4.32 15.09
CA LYS A 312 11.60 5.46 14.93
C LYS A 312 11.56 6.44 16.11
N LEU A 313 11.68 5.92 17.32
CA LEU A 313 11.94 6.78 18.47
C LEU A 313 13.29 7.46 18.31
N VAL A 314 13.31 8.76 18.59
CA VAL A 314 14.56 9.46 18.85
C VAL A 314 14.96 9.09 20.28
N THR A 315 15.90 8.17 20.40
CA THR A 315 16.52 7.84 21.68
C THR A 315 17.75 8.74 21.85
N PRO A 316 17.85 9.52 22.94
CA PRO A 316 19.10 10.21 23.23
C PRO A 316 20.22 9.16 23.36
N ARG A 317 21.33 9.33 22.63
CA ARG A 317 22.51 8.45 22.78
C ARG A 317 23.11 8.68 24.16
N GLN A 318 22.79 7.81 25.11
CA GLN A 318 23.52 7.75 26.37
C GLN A 318 24.88 7.09 26.10
N THR A 319 25.96 7.86 26.28
CA THR A 319 27.34 7.39 26.11
C THR A 319 27.61 6.19 27.02
N ASP A 320 28.36 5.19 26.53
CA ASP A 320 28.62 3.86 27.11
C ASP A 320 29.51 3.88 28.37
N ASP A 321 29.28 4.82 29.29
CA ASP A 321 29.98 4.85 30.57
C ASP A 321 29.12 4.12 31.61
N ARG A 322 29.36 2.80 31.72
CA ARG A 322 28.78 1.86 32.72
C ARG A 322 29.15 2.21 34.20
N LYS A 323 29.30 3.48 34.54
CA LYS A 323 29.75 3.97 35.85
C LYS A 323 28.83 5.00 36.52
N LEU A 324 27.58 5.15 36.09
CA LEU A 324 26.59 5.97 36.81
C LEU A 324 25.52 5.05 37.41
N VAL A 325 25.88 4.37 38.50
CA VAL A 325 25.53 4.75 39.88
C VAL A 325 24.04 4.52 40.17
N VAL A 326 23.80 3.33 40.73
CA VAL A 326 22.65 3.01 41.58
C VAL A 326 22.56 4.07 42.68
N LEU A 327 21.61 5.00 42.64
CA LEU A 327 21.28 5.81 43.82
C LEU A 327 19.76 5.97 44.01
N LYS A 328 19.31 5.33 45.09
CA LYS A 328 18.05 5.59 45.80
C LYS A 328 17.87 7.08 46.06
N ARG A 329 16.62 7.56 45.90
CA ARG A 329 16.00 8.74 46.54
C ARG A 329 16.98 9.74 47.19
N ARG A 330 17.44 10.74 46.43
CA ARG A 330 17.69 12.14 46.87
C ARG A 330 18.39 12.92 45.74
N LYS A 331 17.96 14.18 45.57
CA LYS A 331 18.55 15.28 44.78
C LYS A 331 19.56 14.88 43.69
N ALA A 332 19.13 15.01 42.43
CA ALA A 332 19.95 14.78 41.24
C ALA A 332 21.32 15.49 41.34
N PRO A 333 22.45 14.78 41.15
CA PRO A 333 23.77 15.39 41.18
C PRO A 333 24.03 16.19 39.90
N ARG A 334 24.85 17.25 40.01
CA ARG A 334 25.47 17.91 38.84
C ARG A 334 26.23 16.85 38.04
N GLY A 335 25.82 16.61 36.79
CA GLY A 335 26.52 15.74 35.85
C GLY A 335 25.70 14.61 35.22
N SER A 336 24.37 14.55 35.40
CA SER A 336 23.52 13.60 34.66
C SER A 336 23.01 14.17 33.34
N PHE A 337 23.25 13.43 32.26
CA PHE A 337 22.87 13.71 30.89
C PHE A 337 21.48 13.12 30.60
N GLU A 338 20.41 13.82 30.97
CA GLU A 338 19.03 13.37 30.71
C GLU A 338 18.13 14.56 30.38
N MET A 339 17.20 14.38 29.44
CA MET A 339 16.11 15.32 29.15
C MET A 339 15.15 15.31 30.34
N TYR A 340 15.00 16.44 31.03
CA TYR A 340 14.16 16.53 32.22
C TYR A 340 12.94 17.41 31.98
N VAL A 341 11.76 16.91 32.38
CA VAL A 341 10.55 17.73 32.53
C VAL A 341 10.70 18.66 33.72
N LYS A 342 10.41 19.95 33.58
CA LYS A 342 10.18 20.82 34.75
C LYS A 342 8.67 21.04 34.91
N TYR A 343 8.09 20.45 35.95
CA TYR A 343 6.64 20.39 36.22
C TYR A 343 5.97 21.74 36.53
N MET A 344 4.65 21.87 36.25
CA MET A 344 3.74 22.90 36.77
C MET A 344 2.46 22.23 37.35
N ASP A 345 2.05 22.64 38.56
CA ASP A 345 0.95 22.07 39.36
C ASP A 345 -0.44 22.33 38.75
N PRO A 346 -1.29 21.31 38.49
CA PRO A 346 -2.64 21.48 37.95
C PRO A 346 -3.65 22.02 38.97
N LYS A 347 -3.30 22.13 40.26
CA LYS A 347 -4.28 22.44 41.32
C LYS A 347 -3.97 23.62 42.22
N THR A 348 -2.79 24.24 42.15
CA THR A 348 -2.53 25.47 42.91
C THR A 348 -1.90 26.54 42.02
N GLY A 349 -2.74 27.39 41.44
CA GLY A 349 -2.34 28.49 40.57
C GLY A 349 -1.56 29.59 41.28
N LYS A 350 -0.30 29.33 41.65
CA LYS A 350 0.68 30.36 42.04
C LYS A 350 2.07 29.99 41.55
N MET A 351 2.51 30.67 40.48
CA MET A 351 3.93 31.00 40.30
C MET A 351 4.12 32.50 40.50
N ASN A 352 5.12 32.85 41.29
CA ASN A 352 5.54 34.23 41.49
C ASN A 352 6.46 34.61 40.32
N TYR A 353 5.86 35.05 39.21
CA TYR A 353 6.59 35.71 38.13
C TYR A 353 6.47 37.24 38.28
N PRO A 354 7.51 38.02 37.94
CA PRO A 354 7.38 39.46 37.77
C PRO A 354 6.26 39.77 36.76
N GLU A 355 5.51 40.86 36.99
CA GLU A 355 4.21 41.10 36.37
C GLU A 355 4.20 41.18 34.83
N GLU A 356 5.36 41.40 34.21
CA GLU A 356 5.52 41.53 32.76
C GLU A 356 5.29 40.22 31.97
N LEU A 357 5.31 39.06 32.62
CA LEU A 357 5.11 37.74 31.97
C LEU A 357 3.69 37.16 32.11
N LYS A 358 2.78 37.82 32.85
CA LYS A 358 1.40 37.34 33.06
C LYS A 358 0.53 37.40 31.79
N GLU A 359 0.89 38.23 30.82
CA GLU A 359 0.12 38.43 29.58
C GLU A 359 0.30 37.30 28.55
N LYS A 360 1.31 36.43 28.73
CA LYS A 360 1.55 35.24 27.90
C LYS A 360 1.25 33.97 28.70
N MET A 361 0.01 33.75 29.12
CA MET A 361 -0.39 32.47 29.72
C MET A 361 -0.23 31.35 28.68
N LYS A 362 0.94 30.71 28.69
CA LYS A 362 1.20 29.50 27.92
C LYS A 362 0.26 28.38 28.41
N PRO A 363 -0.27 27.53 27.51
CA PRO A 363 -1.08 26.38 27.91
C PRO A 363 -0.29 25.45 28.85
N ALA A 364 -0.97 24.54 29.56
CA ALA A 364 -0.25 23.51 30.32
C ALA A 364 0.66 22.68 29.37
N GLY A 365 1.94 22.55 29.71
CA GLY A 365 2.94 21.95 28.84
C GLY A 365 4.22 21.56 29.59
N LEU A 366 5.12 20.89 28.88
CA LEU A 366 6.38 20.36 29.38
C LEU A 366 7.52 21.28 28.92
N TYR A 367 8.37 21.72 29.84
CA TYR A 367 9.65 22.32 29.49
C TYR A 367 10.68 21.20 29.35
N LEU A 368 11.20 21.02 28.15
CA LEU A 368 12.30 20.11 27.85
C LEU A 368 13.59 20.91 27.92
N VAL A 369 14.54 20.45 28.73
CA VAL A 369 15.86 21.07 28.85
C VAL A 369 16.92 20.05 28.43
N ASN A 370 17.76 20.41 27.46
CA ASN A 370 18.95 19.65 27.13
C ASN A 370 20.02 19.94 28.20
N ARG A 371 20.49 18.89 28.88
CA ARG A 371 21.62 18.99 29.79
C ARG A 371 22.70 18.02 29.38
N GLY A 372 23.91 18.56 29.18
CA GLY A 372 25.09 17.84 28.75
C GLY A 372 25.23 17.71 27.23
N GLY A 373 24.57 18.57 26.44
CA GLY A 373 24.80 18.65 24.99
C GLY A 373 24.44 17.36 24.24
N LEU A 374 23.29 16.77 24.58
CA LEU A 374 22.83 15.54 23.93
C LEU A 374 22.50 15.83 22.47
N HIS A 375 23.25 15.23 21.56
CA HIS A 375 22.98 15.35 20.13
C HIS A 375 21.80 14.43 19.76
N LEU A 376 20.68 15.04 19.37
CA LEU A 376 19.50 14.33 18.90
C LEU A 376 19.54 14.19 17.37
N GLU A 377 18.97 13.11 16.83
CA GLU A 377 18.88 12.92 15.38
C GLU A 377 17.99 13.98 14.71
N ARG A 378 17.00 14.49 15.45
CA ARG A 378 16.13 15.60 15.07
C ARG A 378 15.47 16.19 16.32
N PRO A 379 15.16 17.49 16.36
CA PRO A 379 14.39 18.08 17.46
C PRO A 379 12.92 17.64 17.46
N VAL A 380 12.21 17.91 18.57
CA VAL A 380 10.78 17.60 18.75
C VAL A 380 9.93 18.44 17.82
N ARG A 381 8.97 17.83 17.11
CA ARG A 381 8.06 18.55 16.21
C ARG A 381 6.61 18.44 16.64
N VAL A 382 5.81 19.39 16.16
CA VAL A 382 4.34 19.30 16.25
C VAL A 382 3.87 18.02 15.57
N GLY A 383 3.05 17.23 16.26
CA GLY A 383 2.56 15.93 15.82
C GLY A 383 3.39 14.74 16.27
N ASP A 384 4.54 14.93 16.91
CA ASP A 384 5.29 13.82 17.49
C ASP A 384 4.55 13.24 18.71
N TYR A 385 4.68 11.92 18.89
CA TYR A 385 4.14 11.18 20.03
C TYR A 385 5.20 11.06 21.12
N LEU A 386 4.80 11.26 22.36
CA LEU A 386 5.65 11.11 23.55
C LEU A 386 5.47 9.73 24.20
N PHE A 387 6.56 9.18 24.72
CA PHE A 387 6.64 7.85 25.32
C PHE A 387 7.52 7.86 26.58
N ALA A 388 7.16 7.06 27.59
CA ALA A 388 7.93 6.94 28.84
C ALA A 388 9.07 5.91 28.77
N ARG A 389 9.11 5.08 27.73
CA ARG A 389 10.00 3.90 27.67
C ARG A 389 10.50 3.69 26.24
N PRO A 390 11.66 3.03 26.07
CA PRO A 390 12.08 2.56 24.76
C PRO A 390 11.11 1.52 24.23
N THR A 391 10.95 1.49 22.91
CA THR A 391 10.02 0.60 22.22
C THR A 391 10.43 -0.86 22.37
N LYS A 392 9.48 -1.70 22.79
CA LYS A 392 9.69 -3.14 22.88
C LYS A 392 9.33 -3.81 21.56
N PHE A 393 10.29 -4.55 21.02
CA PHE A 393 10.13 -5.34 19.80
C PHE A 393 9.91 -6.81 20.14
N ASN A 394 8.84 -7.39 19.61
CA ASN A 394 8.67 -8.84 19.59
C ASN A 394 9.33 -9.38 18.31
N ALA A 395 10.48 -10.04 18.44
CA ALA A 395 11.28 -10.49 17.31
C ALA A 395 10.50 -11.40 16.34
N ALA A 396 9.67 -12.32 16.85
CA ALA A 396 8.91 -13.25 16.02
C ALA A 396 7.81 -12.53 15.23
N ALA A 397 7.04 -11.65 15.90
CA ALA A 397 5.99 -10.87 15.25
C ALA A 397 6.59 -9.84 14.27
N PHE A 398 7.74 -9.26 14.61
CA PHE A 398 8.47 -8.34 13.74
C PHE A 398 9.01 -9.05 12.49
N ALA A 399 9.57 -10.24 12.62
CA ALA A 399 10.00 -11.05 11.48
C ALA A 399 8.81 -11.40 10.57
N ALA A 400 7.69 -11.87 11.13
CA ALA A 400 6.47 -12.16 10.37
C ALA A 400 5.92 -10.92 9.64
N TRP A 401 5.91 -9.76 10.32
CA TRP A 401 5.48 -8.49 9.76
C TRP A 401 6.41 -7.99 8.64
N THR A 402 7.70 -8.33 8.68
CA THR A 402 8.69 -7.89 7.67
C THR A 402 8.72 -8.81 6.45
N ILE A 403 8.49 -10.11 6.62
CA ILE A 403 8.50 -11.10 5.53
C ILE A 403 7.26 -10.97 4.64
N LEU A 404 6.09 -10.72 5.26
CA LEU A 404 4.85 -10.59 4.51
C LEU A 404 4.82 -9.24 3.77
N PRO A 405 4.52 -9.21 2.46
CA PRO A 405 4.33 -7.96 1.76
C PRO A 405 3.13 -7.22 2.37
N ASN A 406 3.37 -6.00 2.82
CA ASN A 406 2.36 -5.14 3.41
C ASN A 406 1.50 -4.55 2.30
N LEU A 407 0.42 -5.26 1.97
CA LEU A 407 -0.48 -4.87 0.89
C LEU A 407 -1.33 -3.65 1.26
N GLN A 408 -1.48 -3.36 2.56
CA GLN A 408 -2.16 -2.15 3.03
C GLN A 408 -1.46 -0.87 2.56
N SER A 409 -0.14 -0.90 2.34
CA SER A 409 0.60 0.25 1.79
C SER A 409 0.16 0.66 0.38
N PHE A 410 -0.49 -0.24 -0.37
CA PHE A 410 -1.05 0.05 -1.69
C PHE A 410 -2.53 0.47 -1.62
N TRP A 411 -3.17 0.35 -0.46
CA TRP A 411 -4.58 0.68 -0.28
C TRP A 411 -4.75 2.18 0.01
N LEU A 412 -4.98 2.97 -1.04
CA LEU A 412 -5.05 4.43 -0.97
C LEU A 412 -6.47 4.99 -1.13
N VAL A 413 -7.48 4.11 -1.00
CA VAL A 413 -8.89 4.47 -1.13
C VAL A 413 -9.32 5.50 -0.09
N ASP A 414 -8.84 5.36 1.15
CA ASP A 414 -9.16 6.32 2.22
C ASP A 414 -8.68 7.75 1.90
N ALA A 415 -7.50 7.89 1.28
CA ALA A 415 -6.96 9.20 0.92
C ALA A 415 -7.79 9.85 -0.21
N ALA A 416 -8.13 9.09 -1.25
CA ALA A 416 -8.93 9.57 -2.37
C ALA A 416 -10.39 9.88 -1.99
N THR A 417 -10.95 9.16 -1.00
CA THR A 417 -12.32 9.43 -0.53
C THR A 417 -12.41 10.62 0.43
N GLN A 418 -11.28 11.03 1.02
CA GLN A 418 -11.18 12.19 1.91
C GLN A 418 -10.66 13.45 1.19
N GLU A 419 -10.49 13.40 -0.14
CA GLU A 419 -9.90 14.49 -0.96
C GLU A 419 -8.52 14.94 -0.42
N ILE A 420 -7.77 13.99 0.13
CA ILE A 420 -6.41 14.24 0.61
C ILE A 420 -5.46 13.97 -0.55
N ALA A 421 -4.85 15.05 -1.04
CA ALA A 421 -3.86 14.98 -2.11
C ALA A 421 -2.74 14.00 -1.77
N ILE A 422 -2.63 12.93 -2.56
CA ILE A 422 -1.60 11.91 -2.40
C ILE A 422 -0.26 12.49 -2.88
N PRO A 423 0.75 12.61 -2.01
CA PRO A 423 2.03 13.20 -2.40
C PRO A 423 2.75 12.32 -3.44
N PRO A 424 3.32 12.90 -4.52
CA PRO A 424 4.06 12.12 -5.52
C PRO A 424 5.25 11.33 -4.94
N HIS A 425 5.89 11.86 -3.88
CA HIS A 425 6.97 11.14 -3.19
C HIS A 425 6.47 9.85 -2.53
N HIS A 426 5.23 9.81 -2.05
CA HIS A 426 4.64 8.61 -1.47
C HIS A 426 4.44 7.54 -2.53
N MET A 427 3.93 7.92 -3.71
CA MET A 427 3.83 7.03 -4.89
C MET A 427 5.19 6.43 -5.28
N LEU A 428 6.25 7.24 -5.27
CA LEU A 428 7.61 6.76 -5.56
C LEU A 428 8.08 5.73 -4.52
N MET A 429 7.83 5.97 -3.23
CA MET A 429 8.16 5.00 -2.17
C MET A 429 7.39 3.69 -2.32
N VAL A 430 6.10 3.75 -2.62
CA VAL A 430 5.25 2.57 -2.85
C VAL A 430 5.73 1.78 -4.08
N THR A 431 6.16 2.48 -5.13
CA THR A 431 6.72 1.86 -6.34
C THR A 431 8.05 1.16 -6.05
N LEU A 432 8.97 1.83 -5.36
CA LEU A 432 10.24 1.23 -4.94
C LEU A 432 10.02 0.02 -4.04
N TYR A 433 9.08 0.12 -3.10
CA TYR A 433 8.68 -0.99 -2.24
C TYR A 433 8.19 -2.19 -3.06
N ALA A 434 7.30 -1.98 -4.03
CA ALA A 434 6.82 -3.04 -4.92
C ALA A 434 7.96 -3.71 -5.70
N LEU A 435 8.87 -2.91 -6.29
CA LEU A 435 10.01 -3.42 -7.05
C LEU A 435 10.94 -4.26 -6.19
N LEU A 436 11.25 -3.81 -4.97
CA LEU A 436 12.08 -4.57 -4.02
C LEU A 436 11.40 -5.89 -3.63
N CYS A 437 10.09 -5.87 -3.35
CA CYS A 437 9.33 -7.09 -3.08
C CYS A 437 9.36 -8.05 -4.26
N ILE A 438 9.12 -7.57 -5.48
CA ILE A 438 9.17 -8.38 -6.70
C ILE A 438 10.56 -9.00 -6.88
N VAL A 439 11.64 -8.22 -6.77
CA VAL A 439 13.02 -8.73 -6.90
C VAL A 439 13.33 -9.79 -5.85
N ALA A 440 12.93 -9.58 -4.60
CA ALA A 440 13.13 -10.54 -3.52
C ALA A 440 12.35 -11.86 -3.78
N LEU A 441 11.08 -11.77 -4.18
CA LEU A 441 10.24 -12.92 -4.49
C LEU A 441 10.72 -13.67 -5.74
N LEU A 442 11.22 -12.97 -6.76
CA LEU A 442 11.80 -13.60 -7.95
C LEU A 442 13.13 -14.27 -7.64
N SER A 443 13.95 -13.69 -6.76
CA SER A 443 15.17 -14.33 -6.27
C SER A 443 14.85 -15.62 -5.52
N LEU A 444 13.81 -15.60 -4.67
CA LEU A 444 13.28 -16.80 -4.02
C LEU A 444 12.75 -17.82 -5.05
N ALA A 445 12.00 -17.39 -6.07
CA ALA A 445 11.50 -18.26 -7.12
C ALA A 445 12.65 -18.96 -7.87
N VAL A 446 13.70 -18.22 -8.22
CA VAL A 446 14.90 -18.78 -8.86
C VAL A 446 15.59 -19.80 -7.95
N PHE A 447 15.75 -19.49 -6.67
CA PHE A 447 16.34 -20.41 -5.69
C PHE A 447 15.52 -21.71 -5.53
N LEU A 448 14.20 -21.59 -5.39
CA LEU A 448 13.29 -22.73 -5.27
C LEU A 448 13.25 -23.59 -6.54
N PHE A 449 13.38 -22.95 -7.70
CA PHE A 449 13.44 -23.62 -9.00
C PHE A 449 14.77 -24.35 -9.21
N GLN A 450 15.88 -23.77 -8.76
CA GLN A 450 17.20 -24.39 -8.91
C GLN A 450 17.33 -25.73 -8.16
N THR A 451 16.65 -25.82 -7.02
CA THR A 451 16.68 -26.97 -6.12
C THR A 451 15.60 -28.00 -6.45
N ARG A 452 14.71 -27.73 -7.41
CA ARG A 452 13.70 -28.68 -7.87
C ARG A 452 14.32 -29.60 -8.92
N GLU A 453 14.31 -30.90 -8.65
CA GLU A 453 14.64 -31.90 -9.66
C GLU A 453 13.53 -31.88 -10.72
N VAL A 454 13.90 -31.62 -11.97
CA VAL A 454 12.97 -31.49 -13.11
C VAL A 454 12.86 -32.78 -13.92
N GLY A 455 13.36 -33.91 -13.39
CA GLY A 455 13.48 -35.23 -14.03
C GLY A 455 12.29 -36.14 -13.80
#